data_AF-A0A2P6V0I0-F1
#
_entry.id   AF-A0A2P6V0I0-F1
#
_cell.length_a   1.000
_cell.length_b   1.000
_cell.length_c   1.000
_cell.angle_alpha   90.00
_cell.angle_beta   90.00
_cell.angle_gamma   90.00
#
_symmetry.space_group_name_H-M   'P 1'
#
loop_
_entity.id
_entity.type
_entity.pdbx_description
1 polymer ?
#
loop_
_entity_poly.entity_id
_entity_poly.type
_entity_poly.pdbx_seq_one_letter_code
_entity_poly.pdbx_strand_id
1 'polypeptide(L)'
;MQAATAANLTAYVPCFNGLDCNVYHVNSTAAVYAGHFSWGEQRVGARRSRFVGGRWRDPRLQASCLTVFQEPIARLESCYYSRFVQERNVTDPHYRCLSNMSAEELRQMFSEGRTRHGHGCLNESFRILGGLTEEQDLASLSAPPGTQGPLLAAAVAMTLSHLATCVPLVLERPDSLRLARHWFPQLAGAFETLGRKNAGPVERCALSDRARAALADLAAGEQLIYDAAQRRADAMLDTLQPA
;
A
#
# COMPACT_ATOMS: atom_id res chain seq x y z
N MET A 1 8.94 -1.67 -10.55
CA MET A 1 9.48 -2.25 -11.80
C MET A 1 10.39 -1.28 -12.56
N GLN A 2 9.93 -0.08 -12.93
CA GLN A 2 10.77 0.92 -13.63
C GLN A 2 12.12 1.17 -12.93
N ALA A 3 12.09 1.24 -11.58
CA ALA A 3 13.29 1.43 -10.80
C ALA A 3 14.36 0.31 -10.98
N ALA A 4 13.92 -0.94 -11.00
CA ALA A 4 14.80 -2.09 -11.20
C ALA A 4 15.31 -2.14 -12.64
N THR A 5 14.45 -1.86 -13.63
CA THR A 5 14.86 -1.78 -15.04
C THR A 5 15.94 -0.72 -15.26
N ALA A 6 15.77 0.47 -14.70
CA ALA A 6 16.76 1.56 -14.82
C ALA A 6 18.10 1.21 -14.15
N ALA A 7 18.09 0.37 -13.10
CA ALA A 7 19.28 -0.10 -12.41
C ALA A 7 19.87 -1.40 -12.99
N ASN A 8 19.38 -1.89 -14.14
CA ASN A 8 19.74 -3.19 -14.72
C ASN A 8 19.61 -4.36 -13.72
N LEU A 9 18.61 -4.28 -12.83
CA LEU A 9 18.27 -5.31 -11.87
C LEU A 9 17.10 -6.13 -12.39
N THR A 10 17.09 -7.43 -12.06
CA THR A 10 15.95 -8.27 -12.40
C THR A 10 14.75 -7.88 -11.54
N ALA A 11 13.67 -7.45 -12.22
CA ALA A 11 12.39 -7.15 -11.61
C ALA A 11 11.48 -8.38 -11.64
N TYR A 12 10.83 -8.67 -10.52
CA TYR A 12 9.84 -9.74 -10.44
C TYR A 12 8.54 -9.23 -9.83
N VAL A 13 7.43 -9.69 -10.40
CA VAL A 13 6.09 -9.56 -9.82
C VAL A 13 5.66 -10.97 -9.44
N PRO A 14 5.76 -11.38 -8.17
CA PRO A 14 5.26 -12.69 -7.77
C PRO A 14 3.73 -12.74 -7.97
N CYS A 15 3.28 -13.90 -8.41
CA CYS A 15 1.93 -14.14 -8.87
C CYS A 15 0.94 -14.28 -7.71
N PHE A 16 -0.28 -13.76 -7.90
CA PHE A 16 -1.43 -13.96 -7.01
C PHE A 16 -2.65 -14.32 -7.88
N ASN A 17 -3.60 -15.13 -7.37
CA ASN A 17 -4.84 -15.51 -8.05
C ASN A 17 -4.71 -16.23 -9.42
N GLY A 18 -4.05 -17.39 -9.46
CA GLY A 18 -4.14 -18.32 -10.61
C GLY A 18 -3.22 -18.01 -11.80
N LEU A 19 -2.27 -17.08 -11.66
CA LEU A 19 -1.17 -16.91 -12.60
C LEU A 19 -0.06 -17.93 -12.31
N ASP A 20 0.47 -18.54 -13.37
CA ASP A 20 1.47 -19.61 -13.27
C ASP A 20 2.75 -19.10 -12.60
N CYS A 21 3.06 -19.66 -11.44
CA CYS A 21 4.07 -19.15 -10.52
C CYS A 21 5.48 -19.55 -10.97
N ASN A 22 6.12 -18.73 -11.79
CA ASN A 22 7.57 -18.83 -11.93
C ASN A 22 8.24 -18.03 -10.81
N VAL A 23 8.55 -18.71 -9.70
CA VAL A 23 9.43 -18.16 -8.66
C VAL A 23 10.85 -18.15 -9.25
N TYR A 24 11.25 -17.01 -9.77
CA TYR A 24 12.53 -16.90 -10.46
C TYR A 24 13.70 -16.89 -9.47
N HIS A 25 14.72 -17.69 -9.77
CA HIS A 25 16.02 -17.57 -9.15
C HIS A 25 16.71 -16.30 -9.61
N VAL A 26 17.08 -15.46 -8.65
CA VAL A 26 17.89 -14.28 -8.94
C VAL A 26 19.36 -14.71 -8.87
N ASN A 27 20.01 -14.76 -10.03
CA ASN A 27 21.45 -14.95 -10.12
C ASN A 27 22.15 -13.58 -10.12
N SER A 28 21.82 -12.72 -9.15
CA SER A 28 22.40 -11.39 -8.98
C SER A 28 22.68 -11.09 -7.51
N THR A 29 23.42 -10.01 -7.24
CA THR A 29 23.71 -9.53 -5.89
C THR A 29 22.52 -8.86 -5.22
N ALA A 30 21.49 -8.44 -5.96
CA ALA A 30 20.29 -7.78 -5.44
C ALA A 30 19.07 -7.95 -6.37
N ALA A 31 17.89 -8.09 -5.78
CA ALA A 31 16.61 -8.19 -6.47
C ALA A 31 15.60 -7.20 -5.91
N VAL A 32 14.69 -6.71 -6.74
CA VAL A 32 13.57 -5.86 -6.29
C VAL A 32 12.27 -6.60 -6.55
N TYR A 33 11.53 -6.83 -5.47
CA TYR A 33 10.16 -7.34 -5.50
C TYR A 33 9.21 -6.17 -5.21
N ALA A 34 8.20 -5.98 -6.06
CA ALA A 34 7.23 -4.90 -5.90
C ALA A 34 5.83 -5.38 -6.26
N GLY A 35 4.84 -5.02 -5.46
CA GLY A 35 3.46 -5.46 -5.61
C GLY A 35 2.65 -5.24 -4.32
N HIS A 36 1.40 -5.72 -4.33
CA HIS A 36 0.54 -5.74 -3.15
C HIS A 36 0.85 -7.00 -2.32
N PHE A 37 1.93 -6.96 -1.53
CA PHE A 37 2.29 -8.06 -0.61
C PHE A 37 1.88 -7.73 0.79
N SER A 38 1.05 -8.58 1.37
CA SER A 38 0.72 -8.50 2.78
C SER A 38 1.94 -8.92 3.60
N TRP A 39 2.13 -8.30 4.75
CA TRP A 39 3.23 -8.63 5.63
C TRP A 39 3.18 -10.10 6.03
N GLY A 40 4.32 -10.81 5.97
CA GLY A 40 4.38 -12.25 6.15
C GLY A 40 4.35 -13.05 4.84
N GLU A 41 3.79 -12.51 3.75
CA GLU A 41 3.84 -13.16 2.43
C GLU A 41 5.23 -13.13 1.80
N GLN A 42 6.16 -12.33 2.33
CA GLN A 42 7.56 -12.36 1.89
C GLN A 42 8.20 -13.76 2.08
N ARG A 43 7.62 -14.60 2.96
CA ARG A 43 7.99 -16.02 3.11
C ARG A 43 7.77 -16.84 1.83
N VAL A 44 6.80 -16.45 1.00
CA VAL A 44 6.53 -17.10 -0.30
C VAL A 44 7.66 -16.82 -1.29
N GLY A 45 8.26 -15.62 -1.24
CA GLY A 45 9.49 -15.30 -1.98
C GLY A 45 10.71 -16.08 -1.48
N ALA A 46 10.68 -16.53 -0.22
CA ALA A 46 11.78 -17.24 0.43
C ALA A 46 11.76 -18.76 0.26
N ARG A 47 11.15 -19.33 -0.79
CA ARG A 47 11.12 -20.79 -1.03
C ARG A 47 12.51 -21.48 -1.16
N ARG A 48 13.62 -20.75 -1.01
CA ARG A 48 14.99 -21.26 -0.76
C ARG A 48 15.59 -20.82 0.58
N SER A 49 14.79 -20.59 1.63
CA SER A 49 15.33 -20.57 2.98
C SER A 49 15.97 -21.94 3.24
N ARG A 50 17.29 -22.00 3.06
CA ARG A 50 18.08 -23.19 3.31
C ARG A 50 18.25 -23.29 4.82
N PHE A 51 17.93 -24.45 5.37
CA PHE A 51 18.36 -24.82 6.70
C PHE A 51 19.88 -25.01 6.63
N VAL A 52 20.65 -24.07 7.17
CA VAL A 52 22.13 -24.11 7.15
C VAL A 52 22.61 -24.10 8.59
N GLY A 53 23.31 -25.16 9.00
CA GLY A 53 23.91 -25.27 10.35
C GLY A 53 22.88 -25.33 11.49
N GLY A 54 21.76 -26.03 11.31
CA GLY A 54 20.79 -26.23 12.39
C GLY A 54 19.83 -25.05 12.64
N ARG A 55 19.87 -24.00 11.81
CA ARG A 55 19.02 -22.81 11.95
C ARG A 55 18.33 -22.49 10.63
N TRP A 56 17.05 -22.15 10.71
CA TRP A 56 16.40 -21.38 9.66
C TRP A 56 17.00 -19.97 9.69
N ARG A 57 17.71 -19.57 8.63
CA ARG A 57 18.01 -18.13 8.44
C ARG A 57 16.70 -17.45 8.13
N ASP A 58 16.21 -16.61 9.04
CA ASP A 58 14.95 -15.89 8.86
C ASP A 58 15.11 -14.83 7.75
N PRO A 59 14.49 -15.02 6.58
CA PRO A 59 14.56 -14.06 5.47
C PRO A 59 13.96 -12.70 5.86
N ARG A 60 13.08 -12.66 6.88
CA ARG A 60 12.53 -11.43 7.46
C ARG A 60 13.61 -10.50 8.01
N LEU A 61 14.79 -11.03 8.35
CA LEU A 61 15.93 -10.25 8.87
C LEU A 61 16.89 -9.77 7.78
N GLN A 62 16.63 -10.06 6.49
CA GLN A 62 17.57 -9.73 5.40
C GLN A 62 16.96 -8.89 4.28
N ALA A 63 15.64 -8.88 4.11
CA ALA A 63 15.01 -8.01 3.12
C ALA A 63 14.90 -6.57 3.66
N SER A 64 15.44 -5.60 2.91
CA SER A 64 15.17 -4.19 3.16
C SER A 64 13.78 -3.83 2.64
N CYS A 65 12.99 -3.09 3.43
CA CYS A 65 11.61 -2.75 3.10
C CYS A 65 11.48 -1.28 2.69
N LEU A 66 10.77 -1.03 1.59
CA LEU A 66 10.33 0.29 1.14
C LEU A 66 8.81 0.22 0.99
N THR A 67 8.10 1.20 1.54
CA THR A 67 6.65 1.32 1.40
C THR A 67 6.27 2.73 0.99
N VAL A 68 5.17 2.88 0.25
CA VAL A 68 4.67 4.18 -0.24
C VAL A 68 3.29 4.41 0.34
N PHE A 69 3.12 5.57 0.96
CA PHE A 69 1.87 6.07 1.50
C PHE A 69 1.32 7.19 0.62
N GLN A 70 0.01 7.33 0.65
CA GLN A 70 -0.76 8.40 0.03
C GLN A 70 -1.81 8.86 1.05
N GLU A 71 -2.23 10.12 0.99
CA GLU A 71 -3.32 10.63 1.82
C GLU A 71 -4.55 9.72 1.70
N PRO A 72 -5.16 9.26 2.82
CA PRO A 72 -6.17 8.20 2.81
C PRO A 72 -7.39 8.47 1.93
N ILE A 73 -7.95 9.68 1.95
CA ILE A 73 -9.13 10.02 1.12
C ILE A 73 -8.75 9.98 -0.36
N ALA A 74 -7.63 10.60 -0.74
CA ALA A 74 -7.11 10.58 -2.10
C ALA A 74 -6.78 9.15 -2.57
N ARG A 75 -6.31 8.28 -1.67
CA ARG A 75 -6.07 6.85 -1.95
C ARG A 75 -7.37 6.10 -2.20
N LEU A 76 -8.38 6.28 -1.35
CA LEU A 76 -9.72 5.68 -1.51
C LEU A 76 -10.37 6.10 -2.82
N GLU A 77 -10.34 7.41 -3.11
CA GLU A 77 -10.83 7.98 -4.37
C GLU A 77 -10.09 7.36 -5.57
N SER A 78 -8.75 7.38 -5.55
CA SER A 78 -7.94 6.83 -6.63
C SER A 78 -8.20 5.33 -6.84
N CYS A 79 -8.35 4.56 -5.76
CA CYS A 79 -8.67 3.14 -5.81
C CYS A 79 -10.06 2.89 -6.40
N TYR A 80 -11.07 3.68 -6.01
CA TYR A 80 -12.41 3.60 -6.57
C TYR A 80 -12.43 3.81 -8.08
N TYR A 81 -11.85 4.90 -8.56
CA TYR A 81 -11.82 5.20 -9.99
C TYR A 81 -11.05 4.16 -10.79
N SER A 82 -9.91 3.72 -10.29
CA SER A 82 -9.11 2.70 -10.97
C SER A 82 -9.82 1.35 -11.00
N ARG A 83 -10.35 0.87 -9.88
CA ARG A 83 -10.77 -0.53 -9.76
C ARG A 83 -12.27 -0.77 -9.88
N PHE A 84 -13.08 0.22 -9.54
CA PHE A 84 -14.54 0.09 -9.62
C PHE A 84 -15.11 0.76 -10.85
N VAL A 85 -14.54 1.88 -11.32
CA VAL A 85 -15.03 2.54 -12.55
C VAL A 85 -14.30 2.03 -13.78
N GLN A 86 -12.97 2.15 -13.83
CA GLN A 86 -12.18 1.80 -15.01
C GLN A 86 -12.14 0.30 -15.28
N GLU A 87 -11.71 -0.52 -14.31
CA GLU A 87 -11.58 -1.97 -14.50
C GLU A 87 -12.91 -2.68 -14.82
N ARG A 88 -14.02 -2.16 -14.31
CA ARG A 88 -15.37 -2.73 -14.51
C ARG A 88 -16.14 -2.07 -15.65
N ASN A 89 -15.56 -1.06 -16.30
CA ASN A 89 -16.21 -0.28 -17.37
C ASN A 89 -17.60 0.24 -16.97
N VAL A 90 -17.72 0.83 -15.77
CA VAL A 90 -19.00 1.35 -15.27
C VAL A 90 -19.44 2.53 -16.12
N THR A 91 -20.62 2.41 -16.72
CA THR A 91 -21.22 3.45 -17.58
C THR A 91 -22.28 4.29 -16.87
N ASP A 92 -22.89 3.76 -15.81
CA ASP A 92 -23.93 4.43 -15.02
C ASP A 92 -23.39 5.74 -14.39
N PRO A 93 -23.92 6.91 -14.74
CA PRO A 93 -23.48 8.19 -14.18
C PRO A 93 -23.54 8.26 -12.66
N HIS A 94 -24.47 7.54 -12.02
CA HIS A 94 -24.59 7.47 -10.56
C HIS A 94 -23.32 6.88 -9.92
N TYR A 95 -22.83 5.77 -10.49
CA TYR A 95 -21.64 5.06 -10.01
C TYR A 95 -20.34 5.47 -10.72
N ARG A 96 -20.36 6.51 -11.56
CA ARG A 96 -19.14 7.11 -12.13
C ARG A 96 -18.59 8.23 -11.27
N CYS A 97 -19.35 8.73 -10.30
CA CYS A 97 -18.93 9.84 -9.46
C CYS A 97 -19.29 9.59 -8.00
N LEU A 98 -18.28 9.62 -7.13
CA LEU A 98 -18.46 9.44 -5.68
C LEU A 98 -19.46 10.43 -5.08
N SER A 99 -19.53 11.64 -5.62
CA SER A 99 -20.45 12.70 -5.16
C SER A 99 -21.92 12.42 -5.46
N ASN A 100 -22.22 11.55 -6.43
CA ASN A 100 -23.60 11.18 -6.77
C ASN A 100 -24.17 10.17 -5.77
N MET A 101 -23.32 9.36 -5.13
CA MET A 101 -23.73 8.39 -4.12
C MET A 101 -24.02 9.06 -2.77
N SER A 102 -25.01 8.50 -2.07
CA SER A 102 -25.30 8.78 -0.66
C SER A 102 -24.17 8.28 0.26
N ALA A 103 -24.17 8.72 1.52
CA ALA A 103 -23.17 8.28 2.49
C ALA A 103 -23.30 6.77 2.79
N GLU A 104 -24.53 6.26 2.81
CA GLU A 104 -24.86 4.86 3.01
C GLU A 104 -24.33 4.01 1.85
N GLU A 105 -24.56 4.44 0.60
CA GLU A 105 -24.04 3.76 -0.60
C GLU A 105 -22.51 3.76 -0.61
N LEU A 106 -21.86 4.88 -0.24
CA LEU A 106 -20.40 4.94 -0.12
C LEU A 106 -19.90 3.93 0.92
N ARG A 107 -20.48 3.91 2.11
CA ARG A 107 -20.10 2.96 3.18
C ARG A 107 -20.28 1.52 2.73
N GLN A 108 -21.41 1.20 2.12
CA GLN A 108 -21.69 -0.14 1.62
C GLN A 108 -20.68 -0.53 0.53
N MET A 109 -20.48 0.33 -0.47
CA MET A 109 -19.58 0.06 -1.59
C MET A 109 -18.15 -0.15 -1.12
N PHE A 110 -17.63 0.67 -0.19
CA PHE A 110 -16.27 0.49 0.30
C PHE A 110 -16.11 -0.73 1.22
N SER A 111 -17.13 -1.08 2.01
CA SER A 111 -17.09 -2.21 2.95
C SER A 111 -17.30 -3.56 2.26
N GLU A 112 -18.18 -3.63 1.27
CA GLU A 112 -18.60 -4.86 0.59
C GLU A 112 -18.02 -5.00 -0.82
N GLY A 113 -17.66 -3.88 -1.44
CA GLY A 113 -17.11 -3.86 -2.79
C GLY A 113 -15.80 -4.62 -2.86
N ARG A 114 -15.71 -5.54 -3.82
CA ARG A 114 -14.49 -6.31 -4.12
C ARG A 114 -14.09 -6.12 -5.56
N THR A 115 -12.81 -6.05 -5.83
CA THR A 115 -12.28 -5.96 -7.19
C THR A 115 -12.35 -7.33 -7.86
N ARG A 116 -12.01 -7.43 -9.15
CA ARG A 116 -11.89 -8.74 -9.82
C ARG A 116 -10.88 -9.69 -9.17
N HIS A 117 -10.03 -9.16 -8.28
CA HIS A 117 -9.03 -9.90 -7.53
C HIS A 117 -9.45 -10.20 -6.07
N GLY A 118 -10.69 -9.91 -5.69
CA GLY A 118 -11.22 -10.25 -4.37
C GLY A 118 -10.88 -9.26 -3.25
N HIS A 119 -10.16 -8.18 -3.52
CA HIS A 119 -9.79 -7.17 -2.53
C HIS A 119 -10.63 -5.90 -2.65
N GLY A 120 -10.99 -5.26 -1.53
CA GLY A 120 -11.62 -3.94 -1.47
C GLY A 120 -10.62 -2.79 -1.47
N CYS A 121 -11.14 -1.56 -1.41
CA CYS A 121 -10.31 -0.36 -1.33
C CYS A 121 -10.02 0.11 0.10
N LEU A 122 -10.70 -0.39 1.13
CA LEU A 122 -10.47 0.05 2.52
C LEU A 122 -9.20 -0.55 3.11
N ASN A 123 -8.58 0.20 4.02
CA ASN A 123 -7.58 -0.30 4.97
C ASN A 123 -6.40 -1.05 4.31
N GLU A 124 -5.96 -0.56 3.14
CA GLU A 124 -4.82 -1.10 2.39
C GLU A 124 -3.55 -1.08 3.23
N SER A 125 -3.33 -0.03 4.04
CA SER A 125 -2.15 0.03 4.90
C SER A 125 -2.14 -1.11 5.94
N PHE A 126 -3.30 -1.47 6.48
CA PHE A 126 -3.43 -2.62 7.39
C PHE A 126 -3.32 -3.95 6.66
N ARG A 127 -3.80 -4.04 5.42
CA ARG A 127 -3.60 -5.22 4.57
C ARG A 127 -2.12 -5.47 4.30
N ILE A 128 -1.45 -4.46 3.76
CA ILE A 128 -0.05 -4.55 3.30
C ILE A 128 0.91 -4.66 4.48
N LEU A 129 0.82 -3.76 5.46
CA LEU A 129 1.78 -3.74 6.57
C LEU A 129 1.30 -4.50 7.80
N GLY A 130 -0.01 -4.53 8.09
CA GLY A 130 -0.56 -5.31 9.20
C GLY A 130 -0.67 -6.81 8.89
N GLY A 131 -0.68 -7.19 7.60
CA GLY A 131 -0.85 -8.58 7.18
C GLY A 131 -2.31 -9.07 7.28
N LEU A 132 -3.27 -8.16 7.38
CA LEU A 132 -4.70 -8.50 7.49
C LEU A 132 -5.29 -8.77 6.11
N THR A 133 -5.65 -10.01 5.81
CA THR A 133 -6.16 -10.40 4.49
C THR A 133 -7.68 -10.54 4.42
N GLU A 134 -8.33 -10.71 5.56
CA GLU A 134 -9.79 -10.86 5.64
C GLU A 134 -10.48 -9.52 5.45
N GLU A 135 -11.24 -9.38 4.37
CA GLU A 135 -11.88 -8.11 4.02
C GLU A 135 -12.98 -7.68 5.01
N GLN A 136 -13.57 -8.63 5.75
CA GLN A 136 -14.52 -8.33 6.82
C GLN A 136 -13.82 -7.69 8.02
N ASP A 137 -12.67 -8.23 8.41
CA ASP A 137 -11.84 -7.66 9.47
C ASP A 137 -11.37 -6.27 9.06
N LEU A 138 -10.88 -6.11 7.83
CA LEU A 138 -10.50 -4.80 7.29
C LEU A 138 -11.69 -3.82 7.30
N ALA A 139 -12.89 -4.21 6.87
CA ALA A 139 -14.05 -3.31 6.93
C ALA A 139 -14.43 -2.92 8.37
N SER A 140 -14.27 -3.83 9.34
CA SER A 140 -14.56 -3.55 10.75
C SER A 140 -13.65 -2.47 11.36
N LEU A 141 -12.43 -2.30 10.81
CA LEU A 141 -11.51 -1.21 11.18
C LEU A 141 -12.01 0.19 10.77
N SER A 142 -13.08 0.26 9.97
CA SER A 142 -13.76 1.50 9.57
C SER A 142 -15.17 1.67 10.18
N ALA A 143 -15.58 0.76 11.07
CA ALA A 143 -16.80 0.90 11.86
C ALA A 143 -16.81 2.18 12.76
N PRO A 144 -17.99 2.63 13.23
CA PRO A 144 -18.08 3.82 14.08
C PRO A 144 -17.26 3.73 15.38
N PRO A 145 -16.81 4.87 15.94
CA PRO A 145 -16.12 4.92 17.23
C PRO A 145 -16.95 4.24 18.33
N GLY A 146 -16.33 3.32 19.07
CA GLY A 146 -16.98 2.58 20.18
C GLY A 146 -17.13 1.07 19.96
N THR A 147 -17.09 0.58 18.72
CA THR A 147 -17.17 -0.86 18.40
C THR A 147 -15.82 -1.50 18.04
N GLN A 148 -14.77 -0.70 17.88
CA GLN A 148 -13.51 -1.13 17.26
C GLN A 148 -12.37 -1.44 18.23
N GLY A 149 -12.54 -1.13 19.51
CA GLY A 149 -11.43 -0.85 20.44
C GLY A 149 -10.27 -1.86 20.39
N PRO A 150 -10.48 -3.14 20.69
CA PRO A 150 -9.38 -4.10 20.77
C PRO A 150 -8.78 -4.47 19.40
N LEU A 151 -9.63 -4.68 18.39
CA LEU A 151 -9.17 -5.11 17.07
C LEU A 151 -8.40 -4.01 16.35
N LEU A 152 -8.91 -2.77 16.38
CA LEU A 152 -8.21 -1.63 15.79
C LEU A 152 -6.89 -1.35 16.51
N ALA A 153 -6.87 -1.41 17.85
CA ALA A 153 -5.63 -1.21 18.61
C ALA A 153 -4.57 -2.27 18.24
N ALA A 154 -4.97 -3.54 18.14
CA ALA A 154 -4.07 -4.61 17.72
C ALA A 154 -3.58 -4.42 16.26
N ALA A 155 -4.49 -4.11 15.34
CA ALA A 155 -4.16 -3.85 13.94
C ALA A 155 -3.18 -2.67 13.79
N VAL A 156 -3.42 -1.57 14.50
CA VAL A 156 -2.53 -0.40 14.54
C VAL A 156 -1.18 -0.79 15.13
N ALA A 157 -1.13 -1.46 16.27
CA ALA A 157 0.13 -1.85 16.91
C ALA A 157 1.00 -2.74 16.00
N MET A 158 0.40 -3.75 15.36
CA MET A 158 1.11 -4.61 14.41
C MET A 158 1.61 -3.81 13.18
N THR A 159 0.74 -3.00 12.59
CA THR A 159 1.07 -2.18 11.42
C THR A 159 2.21 -1.21 11.72
N LEU A 160 2.19 -0.55 12.87
CA LEU A 160 3.26 0.36 13.30
C LEU A 160 4.56 -0.37 13.59
N SER A 161 4.50 -1.56 14.20
CA SER A 161 5.69 -2.39 14.42
C SER A 161 6.38 -2.76 13.10
N HIS A 162 5.60 -3.05 12.05
CA HIS A 162 6.17 -3.38 10.73
C HIS A 162 6.64 -2.13 9.99
N LEU A 163 5.87 -1.04 10.04
CA LEU A 163 6.29 0.26 9.52
C LEU A 163 7.65 0.69 10.10
N ALA A 164 7.89 0.42 11.38
CA ALA A 164 9.17 0.72 12.04
C ALA A 164 10.40 0.02 11.42
N THR A 165 10.19 -0.98 10.57
CA THR A 165 11.25 -1.71 9.85
C THR A 165 11.39 -1.29 8.38
N CYS A 166 10.47 -0.48 7.86
CA CYS A 166 10.44 -0.02 6.49
C CYS A 166 10.92 1.43 6.36
N VAL A 167 11.38 1.80 5.17
CA VAL A 167 11.57 3.18 4.75
C VAL A 167 10.24 3.68 4.19
N PRO A 168 9.57 4.67 4.81
CA PRO A 168 8.32 5.21 4.31
C PRO A 168 8.59 6.30 3.27
N LEU A 169 7.92 6.22 2.13
CA LEU A 169 7.75 7.32 1.19
C LEU A 169 6.33 7.86 1.30
N VAL A 170 6.16 9.16 1.16
CA VAL A 170 4.85 9.81 1.21
C VAL A 170 4.67 10.55 -0.11
N LEU A 171 3.63 10.20 -0.87
CA LEU A 171 3.45 10.64 -2.25
C LEU A 171 3.33 12.17 -2.36
N GLU A 172 2.68 12.78 -1.37
CA GLU A 172 2.48 14.22 -1.24
C GLU A 172 3.75 14.98 -0.82
N ARG A 173 4.82 14.25 -0.51
CA ARG A 173 6.08 14.77 0.03
C ARG A 173 7.27 14.37 -0.84
N PRO A 174 7.62 15.20 -1.85
CA PRO A 174 8.72 14.91 -2.77
C PRO A 174 10.08 14.72 -2.07
N ASP A 175 10.29 15.39 -0.93
CA ASP A 175 11.48 15.27 -0.09
C ASP A 175 11.66 13.86 0.49
N SER A 176 10.58 13.10 0.70
CA SER A 176 10.64 11.71 1.17
C SER A 176 11.42 10.79 0.22
N LEU A 177 11.53 11.12 -1.08
CA LEU A 177 12.37 10.38 -2.04
C LEU A 177 13.86 10.39 -1.67
N ARG A 178 14.32 11.37 -0.88
CA ARG A 178 15.70 11.38 -0.35
C ARG A 178 15.97 10.15 0.53
N LEU A 179 14.95 9.69 1.28
CA LEU A 179 15.05 8.48 2.09
C LEU A 179 15.32 7.26 1.21
N ALA A 180 14.59 7.12 0.11
CA ALA A 180 14.79 6.01 -0.82
C ALA A 180 16.21 6.01 -1.40
N ARG A 181 16.72 7.18 -1.80
CA ARG A 181 18.09 7.32 -2.34
C ARG A 181 19.17 7.00 -1.30
N HIS A 182 18.95 7.41 -0.05
CA HIS A 182 19.92 7.17 1.02
C HIS A 182 19.96 5.70 1.45
N TRP A 183 18.80 5.08 1.68
CA TRP A 183 18.72 3.68 2.13
C TRP A 183 18.91 2.66 0.99
N PHE A 184 18.66 3.05 -0.26
CA PHE A 184 18.81 2.20 -1.44
C PHE A 184 19.63 2.91 -2.52
N PRO A 185 20.91 3.21 -2.27
CA PRO A 185 21.75 3.97 -3.21
C PRO A 185 21.90 3.29 -4.57
N GLN A 186 21.86 1.95 -4.61
CA GLN A 186 21.87 1.17 -5.84
C GLN A 186 20.63 1.40 -6.74
N LEU A 187 19.58 2.03 -6.22
CA LEU A 187 18.35 2.39 -6.93
C LEU A 187 18.18 3.91 -7.10
N ALA A 188 19.17 4.73 -6.73
CA ALA A 188 18.98 6.18 -6.61
C ALA A 188 18.48 6.86 -7.90
N GLY A 189 19.12 6.61 -9.04
CA GLY A 189 18.73 7.19 -10.34
C GLY A 189 17.35 6.74 -10.82
N ALA A 190 16.88 5.62 -10.30
CA ALA A 190 15.56 5.07 -10.61
C ALA A 190 14.42 5.86 -9.94
N PHE A 191 14.67 6.46 -8.78
CA PHE A 191 13.69 7.29 -8.06
C PHE A 191 13.53 8.70 -8.64
N GLU A 192 14.44 9.15 -9.51
CA GLU A 192 14.36 10.47 -10.17
C GLU A 192 13.21 10.56 -11.19
N THR A 193 12.75 9.42 -11.71
CA THR A 193 11.75 9.33 -12.78
C THR A 193 10.31 9.16 -12.30
N LEU A 194 10.07 9.09 -10.98
CA LEU A 194 8.75 8.81 -10.40
C LEU A 194 7.74 9.97 -10.50
N GLY A 195 8.11 11.10 -11.09
CA GLY A 195 7.24 12.27 -11.27
C GLY A 195 6.05 12.11 -12.23
N ARG A 196 5.68 10.88 -12.64
CA ARG A 196 4.50 10.68 -13.49
C ARG A 196 3.23 10.93 -12.69
N LYS A 197 2.50 11.99 -13.07
CA LYS A 197 1.08 12.13 -12.78
C LYS A 197 0.34 11.01 -13.52
N ASN A 198 0.17 9.86 -12.87
CA ASN A 198 -0.75 8.82 -13.36
C ASN A 198 -2.19 9.33 -13.17
N ALA A 199 -2.62 10.27 -14.00
CA ALA A 199 -4.03 10.45 -14.26
C ALA A 199 -4.46 9.22 -15.05
N GLY A 200 -5.18 8.31 -14.40
CA GLY A 200 -5.87 7.24 -15.13
C GLY A 200 -6.74 7.84 -16.24
N PRO A 201 -7.13 7.06 -17.26
CA PRO A 201 -7.94 7.54 -18.37
C PRO A 201 -9.34 8.01 -17.94
N VAL A 202 -9.76 7.68 -16.71
CA VAL A 202 -11.06 8.06 -16.18
C VAL A 202 -10.95 9.41 -15.47
N GLU A 203 -11.72 10.37 -15.96
CA GLU A 203 -11.91 11.66 -15.30
C GLU A 203 -12.53 11.48 -13.91
N ARG A 204 -11.90 12.10 -12.91
CA ARG A 204 -12.37 12.10 -11.53
C ARG A 204 -13.29 13.29 -11.32
N CYS A 205 -14.43 13.07 -10.69
CA CYS A 205 -15.32 14.18 -10.35
C CYS A 205 -14.86 14.84 -9.05
N ALA A 206 -15.19 16.11 -8.87
CA ALA A 206 -14.96 16.79 -7.61
C ALA A 206 -15.77 16.14 -6.48
N LEU A 207 -15.12 15.82 -5.36
CA LEU A 207 -15.77 15.31 -4.16
C LEU A 207 -16.64 16.38 -3.49
N SER A 208 -17.92 16.08 -3.30
CA SER A 208 -18.81 16.88 -2.44
C SER A 208 -18.41 16.76 -0.99
N ASP A 209 -18.79 17.74 -0.15
CA ASP A 209 -18.48 17.72 1.29
C ASP A 209 -19.05 16.48 1.98
N ARG A 210 -20.24 16.03 1.54
CA ARG A 210 -20.86 14.78 2.01
C ARG A 210 -19.99 13.57 1.69
N ALA A 211 -19.55 13.44 0.44
CA ALA A 211 -18.70 12.33 0.03
C ALA A 211 -17.36 12.36 0.76
N ARG A 212 -16.75 13.55 0.90
CA ARG A 212 -15.53 13.75 1.66
C ARG A 212 -15.68 13.34 3.13
N ALA A 213 -16.76 13.73 3.79
CA ALA A 213 -17.03 13.34 5.18
C ALA A 213 -17.21 11.83 5.33
N ALA A 214 -17.98 11.20 4.44
CA ALA A 214 -18.16 9.74 4.46
C ALA A 214 -16.85 8.98 4.22
N LEU A 215 -16.00 9.47 3.31
CA LEU A 215 -14.66 8.90 3.09
C LEU A 215 -13.73 9.13 4.29
N ALA A 216 -13.80 10.29 4.95
CA ALA A 216 -13.03 10.58 6.14
C ALA A 216 -13.38 9.62 7.29
N ASP A 217 -14.67 9.37 7.51
CA ASP A 217 -15.14 8.37 8.49
C ASP A 217 -14.55 6.98 8.18
N LEU A 218 -14.65 6.55 6.92
CA LEU A 218 -14.12 5.26 6.47
C LEU A 218 -12.59 5.17 6.58
N ALA A 219 -11.89 6.29 6.41
CA ALA A 219 -10.44 6.36 6.40
C ALA A 219 -9.82 6.57 7.79
N ALA A 220 -10.61 6.71 8.86
CA ALA A 220 -10.13 7.09 10.18
C ALA A 220 -8.98 6.19 10.69
N GLY A 221 -9.09 4.86 10.50
CA GLY A 221 -8.02 3.92 10.85
C GLY A 221 -6.75 4.13 10.03
N GLU A 222 -6.87 4.30 8.71
CA GLU A 222 -5.71 4.55 7.85
C GLU A 222 -5.06 5.89 8.12
N GLN A 223 -5.82 6.91 8.52
CA GLN A 223 -5.28 8.22 8.89
C GLN A 223 -4.26 8.11 10.01
N LEU A 224 -4.52 7.27 11.02
CA LEU A 224 -3.57 7.01 12.10
C LEU A 224 -2.23 6.46 11.59
N ILE A 225 -2.30 5.55 10.62
CA ILE A 225 -1.09 4.94 10.02
C ILE A 225 -0.38 5.94 9.11
N TYR A 226 -1.12 6.71 8.31
CA TYR A 226 -0.57 7.75 7.44
C TYR A 226 0.18 8.81 8.26
N ASP A 227 -0.41 9.30 9.34
CA ASP A 227 0.24 10.28 10.23
C ASP A 227 1.49 9.70 10.90
N ALA A 228 1.47 8.42 11.28
CA ALA A 228 2.65 7.75 11.81
C ALA A 228 3.76 7.59 10.74
N ALA A 229 3.39 7.32 9.50
CA ALA A 229 4.33 7.24 8.38
C ALA A 229 4.98 8.60 8.09
N GLN A 230 4.21 9.69 8.13
CA GLN A 230 4.74 11.04 8.00
C GLN A 230 5.75 11.35 9.11
N ARG A 231 5.38 11.14 10.38
CA ARG A 231 6.29 11.37 11.53
C ARG A 231 7.57 10.53 11.43
N ARG A 232 7.46 9.29 10.97
CA ARG A 232 8.62 8.43 10.74
C ARG A 232 9.50 8.98 9.61
N ALA A 233 8.90 9.42 8.51
CA ALA A 233 9.64 10.03 7.41
C ALA A 233 10.40 11.28 7.89
N ASP A 234 9.76 12.15 8.69
CA ASP A 234 10.41 13.31 9.30
C ASP A 234 11.61 12.91 10.15
N ALA A 235 11.40 12.00 11.11
CA ALA A 235 12.48 11.53 11.99
C ALA A 235 13.65 10.92 11.19
N MET A 236 13.37 10.23 10.08
CA MET A 236 14.43 9.69 9.22
C MET A 236 15.12 10.80 8.40
N LEU A 237 14.37 11.78 7.88
CA LEU A 237 14.93 12.90 7.13
C LEU A 237 15.83 13.78 8.00
N ASP A 238 15.48 13.99 9.27
CA ASP A 238 16.27 14.77 10.23
C ASP A 238 17.64 14.13 10.53
N THR A 239 17.75 12.82 10.35
CA THR A 239 19.03 12.10 10.50
C THR A 239 19.89 12.15 9.24
N LEU A 240 19.33 12.58 8.10
CA LEU A 240 20.11 12.83 6.90
C LEU A 240 20.77 14.20 7.01
N GLN A 241 22.09 14.26 6.82
CA GLN A 241 22.77 15.55 6.67
C GLN A 241 22.07 16.39 5.58
N PRO A 242 22.01 17.72 5.73
CA PRO A 242 21.57 18.60 4.65
C PRO A 242 22.40 18.30 3.41
N ALA A 243 21.72 18.08 2.29
CA ALA A 243 22.37 17.83 1.01
C ALA A 243 23.16 19.04 0.53
#